data_AF-M0JTC1-F1
#
_entry.id   AF-M0JTC1-F1
#
_cell.length_a   1.000
_cell.length_b   1.000
_cell.length_c   1.000
_cell.angle_alpha   90.00
_cell.angle_beta   90.00
_cell.angle_gamma   90.00
#
_symmetry.space_group_name_H-M   'P 1'
#
loop_
_entity.id
_entity.type
_entity.pdbx_description
1 polymer ?
#
loop_
_entity_poly.entity_id
_entity_poly.type
_entity_poly.pdbx_seq_one_letter_code
_entity_poly.pdbx_strand_id
1 'polypeptide(L)' 'MDPEDAWEHGEPLVGHGLDGEEVRYHEHTGTVLIRIDQTLVTVMDEQDLNTITWMAVQHRREQE' A
#
# COMPACT_ATOMS: atom_id res chain seq x y z
N MET A 1 4.96 -14.91 2.02
CA MET A 1 4.58 -14.39 0.69
C MET A 1 5.75 -13.56 0.21
N ASP A 2 6.12 -13.70 -1.06
CA ASP A 2 7.17 -12.89 -1.66
C ASP A 2 6.65 -11.45 -1.84
N PRO A 3 7.43 -10.39 -1.51
CA PRO A 3 7.02 -9.01 -1.73
C PRO A 3 6.62 -8.73 -3.18
N GLU A 4 7.28 -9.35 -4.16
CA GLU A 4 6.96 -9.17 -5.58
C GLU A 4 5.60 -9.80 -5.93
N ASP A 5 5.28 -10.95 -5.35
CA ASP A 5 3.98 -11.61 -5.50
C ASP A 5 2.85 -10.76 -4.88
N ALA A 6 3.08 -10.24 -3.67
CA ALA A 6 2.16 -9.32 -3.01
C ALA A 6 1.97 -8.02 -3.81
N TRP A 7 2.99 -7.58 -4.55
CA TRP A 7 2.93 -6.38 -5.40
C TRP A 7 2.05 -6.57 -6.62
N GLU A 8 2.17 -7.71 -7.29
CA GLU A 8 1.36 -8.06 -8.46
C GLU A 8 -0.13 -8.21 -8.10
N HIS A 9 -0.41 -8.70 -6.90
CA HIS A 9 -1.77 -8.83 -6.35
C HIS A 9 -2.25 -7.60 -5.58
N GLY A 10 -1.36 -6.66 -5.29
CA GLY A 10 -1.64 -5.44 -4.56
C GLY A 10 -2.40 -4.43 -5.40
N GLU A 11 -3.33 -3.73 -4.79
CA GLU A 11 -4.12 -2.74 -5.48
C GLU A 11 -3.57 -1.33 -5.28
N PRO A 12 -3.51 -0.49 -6.33
CA PRO A 12 -2.96 0.85 -6.23
C PRO A 12 -3.76 1.70 -5.24
N LEU A 13 -3.06 2.27 -4.26
CA LEU A 13 -3.56 3.31 -3.39
C LEU A 13 -3.28 4.65 -4.06
N VAL A 14 -4.31 5.45 -4.31
CA VAL A 14 -4.20 6.82 -4.83
C VAL A 14 -4.50 7.83 -3.72
N GLY A 15 -3.91 9.03 -3.78
CA GLY A 15 -4.16 10.08 -2.79
C GLY A 15 -3.31 9.99 -1.51
N HIS A 16 -2.24 9.20 -1.52
CA HIS A 16 -1.29 9.05 -0.43
C HIS A 16 -0.30 10.23 -0.29
N GLY A 17 -0.31 11.18 -1.23
CA GLY A 17 0.46 12.43 -1.16
C GLY A 17 1.96 12.26 -1.39
N LEU A 18 2.40 11.11 -1.90
CA LEU A 18 3.80 10.86 -2.24
C LEU A 18 3.95 10.99 -3.75
N ASP A 19 4.75 11.96 -4.18
CA ASP A 19 5.03 12.19 -5.59
C ASP A 19 6.13 11.25 -6.09
N GLY A 20 5.87 10.53 -7.18
CA GLY A 20 6.85 9.64 -7.81
C GLY A 20 6.98 8.25 -7.19
N GLU A 21 6.13 7.93 -6.21
CA GLU A 21 6.12 6.65 -5.51
C GLU A 21 4.83 5.90 -5.85
N GLU A 22 4.93 4.61 -6.14
CA GLU A 22 3.74 3.77 -6.35
C GLU A 22 3.44 3.04 -5.04
N VAL A 23 2.25 3.24 -4.49
CA VAL A 23 1.81 2.59 -3.27
C VAL A 23 0.72 1.60 -3.62
N ARG A 24 0.84 0.37 -3.14
CA ARG A 24 -0.16 -0.68 -3.29
C ARG A 24 -0.55 -1.26 -1.94
N TYR A 25 -1.81 -1.63 -1.79
CA TYR A 25 -2.29 -2.36 -0.63
C TYR A 25 -2.66 -3.77 -1.03
N HIS A 26 -2.11 -4.75 -0.33
CA HIS A 26 -2.43 -6.15 -0.53
C HIS A 26 -3.38 -6.61 0.57
N GLU A 27 -4.67 -6.75 0.24
CA GLU A 27 -5.71 -7.03 1.24
C GLU A 27 -5.50 -8.35 1.98
N HIS A 28 -5.00 -9.37 1.27
CA HIS A 28 -4.94 -10.73 1.78
C HIS A 28 -3.93 -10.85 2.92
N THR A 29 -2.86 -10.04 2.86
CA THR A 29 -1.82 -10.00 3.90
C THR A 29 -1.88 -8.75 4.77
N GLY A 30 -2.81 -7.82 4.50
CA GLY A 30 -2.88 -6.55 5.24
C GLY A 30 -1.62 -5.69 5.11
N THR A 31 -0.92 -5.77 3.98
CA THR A 31 0.41 -5.16 3.80
C THR A 31 0.35 -3.98 2.85
N VAL A 32 1.03 -2.88 3.18
CA VAL A 32 1.25 -1.77 2.25
C VAL A 32 2.63 -1.91 1.62
N LEU A 33 2.65 -1.88 0.30
CA LEU A 33 3.84 -1.99 -0.50
C LEU A 33 4.11 -0.63 -1.12
N ILE A 34 5.35 -0.16 -1.01
CA ILE A 34 5.76 1.11 -1.62
C ILE A 34 6.89 0.81 -2.59
N ARG A 35 6.80 1.34 -3.81
CA ARG A 35 7.85 1.26 -4.81
C ARG A 35 8.41 2.65 -5.06
N ILE A 36 9.68 2.83 -4.69
CA ILE A 36 10.44 4.06 -4.83
C ILE A 36 11.59 3.78 -5.80
N ASP A 37 11.73 4.55 -6.88
CA ASP A 37 12.82 4.41 -7.86
C ASP A 37 13.07 2.95 -8.30
N GLN A 38 11.98 2.23 -8.61
CA GLN A 38 11.99 0.80 -9.00
C GLN A 38 12.42 -0.19 -7.90
N THR A 39 12.70 0.27 -6.69
CA THR A 39 12.97 -0.58 -5.53
C THR A 39 11.68 -0.79 -4.75
N LEU A 40 11.33 -2.05 -4.54
CA LEU A 40 10.21 -2.40 -3.67
C LEU A 40 10.65 -2.29 -2.21
N VAL A 41 10.07 -1.31 -1.52
CA VAL A 41 10.20 -1.10 -0.09
C VAL A 41 8.90 -1.61 0.53
N THR A 42 8.93 -2.83 1.07
CA THR A 42 7.80 -3.35 1.85
C THR A 42 7.63 -2.50 3.10
N VAL A 43 6.47 -1.87 3.25
CA VAL A 43 6.12 -1.14 4.47
C VAL A 43 5.17 -2.02 5.29
N MET A 44 5.31 -1.84 6.60
CA MET A 44 4.92 -2.75 7.66
C MET A 44 3.39 -2.98 7.76
N ASP A 45 3.07 -3.94 8.61
CA ASP A 45 1.74 -4.37 9.06
C ASP A 45 0.80 -3.20 9.38
N GLU A 46 -0.52 -3.43 9.31
CA GLU A 46 -1.57 -2.42 9.45
C GLU A 46 -1.43 -1.51 10.70
N GLN A 47 -0.72 -1.98 11.73
CA GLN A 47 -0.50 -1.28 12.99
C GLN A 47 0.57 -0.18 12.94
N ASP A 48 1.49 -0.22 11.97
CA ASP A 48 2.57 0.75 11.79
C ASP A 48 2.29 1.77 10.67
N LEU A 49 1.14 1.66 10.00
CA LEU A 49 0.73 2.60 8.96
C LEU A 49 0.45 3.98 9.58
N ASN A 50 1.15 5.01 9.07
CA ASN A 50 0.83 6.41 9.34
C ASN A 50 -0.66 6.67 9.02
N THR A 51 -1.31 7.50 9.84
CA THR A 51 -2.69 7.97 9.70
C THR A 51 -3.10 8.35 8.27
N ILE A 52 -2.20 8.95 7.47
CA ILE A 52 -2.49 9.29 6.06
C ILE A 52 -2.71 8.04 5.20
N THR A 53 -1.87 7.03 5.36
CA THR A 53 -1.99 5.75 4.65
C THR A 53 -3.23 4.98 5.12
N TRP A 54 -3.55 5.04 6.42
CA TRP A 54 -4.77 4.44 6.97
C TRP A 54 -6.04 5.09 6.42
N MET A 55 -6.08 6.41 6.30
CA MET A 55 -7.21 7.13 5.69
C MET A 55 -7.39 6.78 4.21
N ALA A 56 -6.31 6.61 3.45
CA ALA A 56 -6.40 6.15 2.05
C ALA A 56 -6.96 4.73 1.93
N VAL A 57 -6.59 3.83 2.85
CA VAL A 57 -7.11 2.45 2.91
C VAL A 57 -8.59 2.43 3.33
N GLN A 58 -9.00 3.22 4.31
CA GLN A 58 -10.40 3.27 4.77
C GLN A 58 -11.34 3.91 3.76
N HIS A 59 -10.93 5.02 3.16
CA HIS A 59 -11.73 5.71 2.15
C HIS A 59 -12.05 4.79 0.96
N ARG A 60 -11.22 3.80 0.67
CA ARG A 60 -11.51 2.74 -0.30
C ARG A 60 -12.59 1.77 0.19
N ARG A 61 -12.47 1.27 1.43
CA ARG A 61 -13.43 0.31 2.02
C ARG A 61 -14.86 0.85 2.12
N GLU A 62 -15.03 2.17 2.18
CA GLU A 62 -16.35 2.81 2.24
C GLU A 62 -17.00 2.99 0.85
N GLN A 63 -16.29 2.73 -0.25
CA GLN A 63 -16.79 2.89 -1.62
C GLN A 63 -17.14 1.57 -2.34
N GLU A 64 -17.05 0.44 -1.64
CA GLU A 64 -17.54 -0.88 -2.07
C GLU A 64 -18.80 -1.28 -1.30
#